data_AF-A0A3R7QY66-F1
#
_entry.id   AF-A0A3R7QY66-F1
#
_cell.length_a   1.000
_cell.length_b   1.000
_cell.length_c   1.000
_cell.angle_alpha   90.00
_cell.angle_beta   90.00
_cell.angle_gamma   90.00
#
_symmetry.space_group_name_H-M   'P 1'
#
loop_
_entity.id
_entity.type
_entity.pdbx_description
1 polymer ?
#
loop_
_entity_poly.entity_id
_entity_poly.type
_entity_poly.pdbx_seq_one_letter_code
_entity_poly.pdbx_strand_id
1 'polypeptide(L)'
;MPDCEPLAILNPKDNPIQDFYVLLNGNLYEPHNTAEFVPGKYCLDYFVEMAADVAFVCREPQSKALTIKNYLQEAGLVVSCVFLSVTIVCHLAIKPLRDIQGLCFLCHMVSLLIADAVLFTGARFSKVIRESHCVFNGFLLQYSFLATFFWLNVMCFDIWRVI
;
A
#
# COMPACT_ATOMS: atom_id res chain seq x y z
N MET A 1 -6.74 -22.83 1.89
CA MET A 1 -6.82 -21.50 2.54
C MET A 1 -7.96 -21.54 3.54
N PRO A 2 -7.79 -21.09 4.80
CA PRO A 2 -8.83 -21.24 5.82
C PRO A 2 -9.93 -20.19 5.62
N ASP A 3 -11.20 -20.62 5.64
CA ASP A 3 -12.39 -19.77 5.45
C ASP A 3 -12.75 -18.97 6.72
N CYS A 4 -11.81 -18.15 7.19
CA CYS A 4 -12.02 -17.29 8.35
C CYS A 4 -11.81 -15.82 7.99
N GLU A 5 -12.69 -14.97 8.50
CA GLU A 5 -12.48 -13.53 8.52
C GLU A 5 -12.54 -13.05 9.97
N PRO A 6 -11.46 -12.46 10.54
CA PRO A 6 -10.21 -12.01 9.91
C PRO A 6 -9.07 -13.06 9.87
N LEU A 7 -8.30 -13.00 8.77
CA LEU A 7 -7.08 -13.77 8.52
C LEU A 7 -5.84 -12.97 8.97
N ALA A 8 -4.95 -13.57 9.74
CA ALA A 8 -3.67 -13.00 10.14
C ALA A 8 -2.51 -13.78 9.50
N ILE A 9 -1.46 -13.06 9.12
CA ILE A 9 -0.25 -13.62 8.50
C ILE A 9 0.87 -13.58 9.54
N LEU A 10 1.50 -14.73 9.77
CA LEU A 10 2.67 -14.89 10.61
C LEU A 10 3.88 -15.06 9.70
N ASN A 11 4.80 -14.10 9.76
CA ASN A 11 6.04 -14.13 8.99
C ASN A 11 7.25 -13.91 9.92
N PRO A 12 8.00 -14.98 10.26
CA PRO A 12 9.14 -14.87 11.16
C PRO A 12 10.29 -14.03 10.60
N LYS A 13 10.39 -13.89 9.26
CA LYS A 13 11.42 -13.04 8.65
C LYS A 13 11.15 -11.55 8.76
N ASP A 14 9.87 -11.15 8.71
CA ASP A 14 9.48 -9.74 8.80
C ASP A 14 9.47 -9.28 10.27
N ASN A 15 8.98 -10.15 11.16
CA ASN A 15 8.97 -9.89 12.59
C ASN A 15 9.34 -11.17 13.37
N PRO A 16 10.48 -11.19 14.09
CA PRO A 16 10.91 -12.37 14.84
C PRO A 16 9.94 -12.75 15.98
N ILE A 17 9.02 -11.86 16.35
CA ILE A 17 7.97 -12.13 17.35
C ILE A 17 6.86 -13.04 16.77
N GLN A 18 6.77 -13.16 15.45
CA GLN A 18 5.78 -13.98 14.73
C GLN A 18 6.30 -15.39 14.39
N ASP A 19 7.29 -15.87 15.14
CA ASP A 19 7.81 -17.22 14.97
C ASP A 19 6.75 -18.28 15.28
N PHE A 20 6.77 -19.41 14.58
CA PHE A 20 5.79 -20.47 14.77
C PHE A 20 6.41 -21.84 14.56
N TYR A 21 5.88 -22.84 15.26
CA TYR A 21 6.33 -24.22 15.17
C TYR A 21 5.13 -25.15 14.94
N VAL A 22 5.29 -26.15 14.07
CA VAL A 22 4.29 -27.22 13.93
C VAL A 22 4.65 -28.33 14.89
N LEU A 23 3.76 -28.63 15.84
CA LEU A 23 3.95 -29.72 16.78
C LEU A 23 3.68 -31.07 16.11
N LEU A 24 4.18 -32.13 16.74
CA LEU A 24 3.98 -33.53 16.33
C LEU A 24 2.50 -33.94 16.28
N ASN A 25 1.63 -33.26 17.02
CA ASN A 25 0.18 -33.44 16.99
C ASN A 25 -0.49 -32.80 15.75
N GLY A 26 0.28 -32.09 14.91
CA GLY A 26 -0.21 -31.35 13.76
C GLY A 26 -0.81 -29.99 14.11
N ASN A 27 -0.70 -29.53 15.35
CA ASN A 27 -1.13 -28.18 15.73
C ASN A 27 -0.01 -27.18 15.45
N LEU A 28 -0.39 -25.95 15.10
CA LEU A 28 0.54 -24.83 14.97
C LEU A 28 0.64 -24.11 16.32
N TYR A 29 1.84 -23.94 16.85
CA TYR A 29 2.09 -23.24 18.10
C TYR A 29 2.90 -21.97 17.87
N GLU A 30 2.41 -20.88 18.45
CA GLU A 30 3.10 -19.61 18.51
C GLU A 30 3.63 -19.39 19.93
N PRO A 31 4.96 -19.32 20.14
CA PRO A 31 5.58 -19.20 21.45
C PRO A 31 5.26 -17.86 22.14
N HIS A 32 5.12 -16.77 21.38
CA HIS A 32 5.00 -15.42 21.96
C HIS A 32 3.60 -15.11 22.52
N ASN A 33 2.54 -15.62 21.91
CA ASN A 33 1.16 -15.43 22.40
C ASN A 33 0.61 -16.69 23.08
N THR A 34 1.45 -17.73 23.21
CA THR A 34 1.06 -19.08 23.69
C THR A 34 -0.25 -19.57 23.08
N ALA A 35 -0.41 -19.34 21.77
CA ALA A 35 -1.59 -19.68 21.02
C ALA A 35 -1.34 -20.97 20.24
N GLU A 36 -2.30 -21.90 20.30
CA GLU A 36 -2.26 -23.16 19.57
C GLU A 36 -3.44 -23.24 18.60
N PHE A 37 -3.16 -23.53 17.33
CA PHE A 37 -4.14 -23.64 16.27
C PHE A 37 -4.24 -25.08 15.79
N VAL A 38 -5.46 -25.63 15.83
CA VAL A 38 -5.76 -26.98 15.34
C VAL A 38 -5.70 -27.07 13.81
N PRO A 39 -5.38 -28.27 13.25
CA PRO A 39 -5.44 -28.55 11.83
C PRO A 39 -6.76 -28.07 11.21
N GLY A 40 -6.67 -27.35 10.08
CA GLY A 40 -7.82 -26.76 9.39
C GLY A 40 -8.17 -25.33 9.80
N LYS A 41 -7.57 -24.78 10.87
CA LYS A 41 -7.68 -23.35 11.26
C LYS A 41 -6.44 -22.53 10.92
N TYR A 42 -5.44 -23.15 10.33
CA TYR A 42 -4.26 -22.50 9.82
C TYR A 42 -3.89 -23.07 8.44
N CYS A 43 -3.10 -22.33 7.67
CA CYS A 43 -2.54 -22.77 6.39
C CYS A 43 -1.08 -22.35 6.34
N LEU A 44 -0.20 -23.31 6.07
CA LEU A 44 1.21 -23.05 5.84
C LEU A 44 1.43 -22.87 4.35
N ASP A 45 2.23 -21.89 4.00
CA ASP A 45 2.66 -21.64 2.64
C ASP A 45 4.13 -21.22 2.63
N TYR A 46 4.81 -21.45 1.52
CA TYR A 46 6.19 -21.06 1.34
C TYR A 46 6.28 -20.00 0.25
N PHE A 47 6.63 -18.77 0.64
CA PHE A 47 6.84 -17.70 -0.31
C PHE A 47 8.26 -17.78 -0.87
N VAL A 48 8.37 -18.32 -2.08
CA VAL A 48 9.65 -18.50 -2.79
C VAL A 48 10.42 -17.18 -2.93
N GLU A 49 9.73 -16.07 -3.20
CA GLU A 49 10.34 -14.74 -3.34
C GLU A 49 10.95 -14.21 -2.04
N MET A 50 10.33 -14.52 -0.89
CA MET A 50 10.80 -14.11 0.43
C MET A 50 11.69 -15.18 1.09
N ALA A 51 11.80 -16.36 0.46
CA ALA A 51 12.41 -17.57 0.98
C ALA A 51 11.97 -17.88 2.43
N ALA A 52 10.71 -17.63 2.76
CA ALA A 52 10.18 -17.65 4.11
C ALA A 52 8.95 -18.55 4.22
N ASP A 53 8.90 -19.34 5.30
CA ASP A 53 7.71 -20.06 5.71
C ASP A 53 6.72 -19.07 6.32
N VAL A 54 5.49 -19.06 5.80
CA VAL A 54 4.43 -18.17 6.23
C VAL A 54 3.25 -18.99 6.70
N ALA A 55 2.71 -18.65 7.87
CA ALA A 55 1.49 -19.26 8.38
C ALA A 55 0.33 -18.28 8.34
N PHE A 56 -0.75 -18.66 7.69
CA PHE A 56 -2.03 -17.97 7.74
C PHE A 56 -2.86 -18.56 8.87
N VAL A 57 -3.24 -17.75 9.85
CA VAL A 57 -4.03 -18.17 11.02
C VAL A 57 -5.29 -17.34 11.15
N CYS A 58 -6.38 -17.97 11.61
CA CYS A 58 -7.59 -17.25 11.98
C CYS A 58 -7.37 -16.59 13.36
N ARG A 59 -7.14 -15.27 13.40
CA ARG A 59 -6.92 -14.55 14.67
C ARG A 59 -7.70 -13.25 14.66
N GLU A 60 -8.36 -12.97 15.79
CA GLU A 60 -8.92 -11.65 16.06
C GLU A 60 -7.78 -10.59 16.03
N PRO A 61 -7.97 -9.43 15.39
CA PRO A 61 -6.90 -8.49 15.09
C PRO A 61 -6.23 -8.00 16.37
N GLN A 62 -5.04 -8.54 16.68
CA GLN A 62 -4.43 -8.39 18.00
C GLN A 62 -3.52 -7.17 18.14
N SER A 63 -3.16 -6.46 17.05
CA SER A 63 -2.35 -5.26 17.13
C SER A 63 -3.17 -4.01 16.81
N LYS A 64 -3.72 -3.38 17.87
CA LYS A 64 -4.28 -2.02 17.78
C LYS A 64 -3.31 -1.06 17.04
N ALA A 65 -2.00 -1.26 17.20
CA ALA A 65 -0.96 -0.48 16.54
C ALA A 65 -0.96 -0.62 14.99
N LEU A 66 -1.17 -1.81 14.43
CA LEU A 66 -1.20 -2.01 12.97
C LEU A 66 -2.50 -1.43 12.38
N THR A 67 -3.61 -1.59 13.08
CA THR A 67 -4.90 -0.99 12.71
C THR A 67 -4.82 0.53 12.71
N ILE A 68 -4.17 1.14 13.73
CA ILE A 68 -3.97 2.59 13.80
C ILE A 68 -3.06 3.06 12.66
N LYS A 69 -1.94 2.36 12.40
CA LYS A 69 -1.04 2.71 11.30
C LYS A 69 -1.75 2.69 9.96
N ASN A 70 -2.49 1.62 9.66
CA ASN A 70 -3.25 1.50 8.42
C ASN A 70 -4.31 2.60 8.32
N TYR A 71 -5.07 2.84 9.39
CA TYR A 71 -6.07 3.91 9.41
C TYR A 71 -5.45 5.30 9.18
N LEU A 72 -4.30 5.57 9.80
CA LEU A 72 -3.59 6.85 9.66
C LEU A 72 -3.05 7.02 8.24
N GLN A 73 -2.54 5.94 7.64
CA GLN A 73 -2.06 5.93 6.25
C GLN A 73 -3.23 6.18 5.28
N GLU A 74 -4.34 5.47 5.44
CA GLU A 74 -5.56 5.67 4.66
C GLU A 74 -6.08 7.12 4.77
N ALA A 75 -6.17 7.64 5.99
CA ALA A 75 -6.64 9.00 6.24
C ALA A 75 -5.70 10.05 5.64
N GLY A 76 -4.38 9.87 5.81
CA GLY A 76 -3.38 10.77 5.24
C GLY A 76 -3.45 10.82 3.72
N LEU A 77 -3.69 9.68 3.08
CA LEU A 77 -3.78 9.60 1.63
C LEU A 77 -5.07 10.25 1.08
N VAL A 78 -6.21 10.08 1.77
CA VAL A 78 -7.45 10.81 1.40
C VAL A 78 -7.27 12.32 1.55
N VAL A 79 -6.64 12.78 2.64
CA VAL A 79 -6.37 14.20 2.85
C VAL A 79 -5.45 14.76 1.76
N SER A 80 -4.40 14.01 1.37
CA SER A 80 -3.52 14.35 0.24
C SER A 80 -4.32 14.54 -1.04
N CYS A 81 -5.13 13.55 -1.44
CA CYS A 81 -5.97 13.61 -2.63
C CYS A 81 -6.89 14.83 -2.67
N VAL A 82 -7.54 15.16 -1.54
CA VAL A 82 -8.43 16.32 -1.44
C VAL A 82 -7.65 17.62 -1.63
N PHE A 83 -6.51 17.76 -0.94
CA PHE A 83 -5.69 18.97 -1.04
C PHE A 83 -5.16 19.16 -2.47
N LEU A 84 -4.63 18.09 -3.09
CA LEU A 84 -4.17 18.09 -4.48
C LEU A 84 -5.28 18.48 -5.46
N SER A 85 -6.49 17.95 -5.27
CA SER A 85 -7.65 18.29 -6.10
C SER A 85 -8.00 19.77 -6.00
N VAL A 86 -8.00 20.33 -4.79
CA VAL A 86 -8.24 21.76 -4.57
C VAL A 86 -7.15 22.59 -5.25
N THR A 87 -5.88 22.21 -5.11
CA THR A 87 -4.75 22.88 -5.79
C THR A 87 -4.93 22.87 -7.31
N ILE A 88 -5.26 21.72 -7.91
CA ILE A 88 -5.52 21.60 -9.35
C ILE A 88 -6.66 22.55 -9.78
N VAL A 89 -7.76 22.58 -9.04
CA VAL A 89 -8.91 23.45 -9.35
C VAL A 89 -8.54 24.92 -9.24
N CYS A 90 -7.82 25.32 -8.18
CA CYS A 90 -7.33 26.69 -8.02
C CYS A 90 -6.41 27.10 -9.18
N HIS A 91 -5.48 26.23 -9.59
CA HIS A 91 -4.59 26.49 -10.73
C HIS A 91 -5.35 26.63 -12.06
N LEU A 92 -6.44 25.87 -12.26
CA LEU A 92 -7.29 26.00 -13.44
C LEU A 92 -8.16 27.27 -13.41
N ALA A 93 -8.60 27.70 -12.23
CA ALA A 93 -9.42 28.90 -12.04
C ALA A 93 -8.62 30.19 -12.24
N ILE A 94 -7.34 30.20 -11.83
CA ILE A 94 -6.45 31.35 -11.95
C ILE A 94 -5.83 31.39 -13.36
N LYS A 95 -6.59 31.93 -14.31
CA LYS A 95 -6.16 32.20 -15.70
C LYS A 95 -4.78 32.90 -15.86
N PRO A 96 -4.35 33.85 -14.99
CA PRO A 96 -3.07 34.53 -15.17
C PRO A 96 -1.82 33.71 -14.75
N LEU A 97 -1.96 32.55 -14.09
CA LEU A 97 -0.83 31.68 -13.72
C LEU A 97 -0.57 30.54 -14.72
N ARG A 98 -1.22 30.58 -15.88
CA ARG A 98 -1.10 29.58 -16.95
C ARG A 98 0.15 29.81 -17.82
N ASP A 99 1.24 30.20 -17.18
CA ASP A 99 2.57 30.17 -17.79
C ASP A 99 3.01 28.70 -17.95
N ILE A 100 4.02 28.43 -18.77
CA ILE A 100 4.55 27.08 -19.03
C ILE A 100 4.88 26.35 -17.71
N GLN A 101 5.32 27.12 -16.72
CA GLN A 101 5.59 26.68 -15.35
C GLN A 101 4.33 26.14 -14.63
N GLY A 102 3.18 26.79 -14.79
CA GLY A 102 1.90 26.36 -14.20
C GLY A 102 1.34 25.07 -14.81
N LEU A 103 1.63 24.81 -16.10
CA LEU A 103 1.26 23.57 -16.77
C LEU A 103 2.12 22.38 -16.31
N CYS A 104 3.44 22.58 -16.16
CA CYS A 104 4.34 21.53 -15.64
C CYS A 104 3.95 21.13 -14.21
N PHE A 105 3.61 22.11 -13.37
CA PHE A 105 3.10 21.88 -12.02
C PHE A 105 1.80 21.08 -12.01
N LEU A 106 0.85 21.40 -12.91
CA LEU A 106 -0.40 20.65 -13.06
C LEU A 106 -0.15 19.19 -13.45
N CYS A 107 0.73 18.92 -14.42
CA CYS A 107 1.06 17.56 -14.82
C CYS A 107 1.68 16.74 -13.68
N HIS A 108 2.56 17.37 -12.89
CA HIS A 108 3.11 16.76 -11.69
C HIS A 108 2.00 16.41 -10.68
N MET A 109 1.13 17.37 -10.35
CA MET A 109 0.02 17.15 -9.41
C MET A 109 -0.96 16.07 -9.86
N VAL A 110 -1.27 16.01 -11.16
CA VAL A 110 -2.12 14.95 -11.73
C VAL A 110 -1.45 13.58 -11.61
N SER A 111 -0.14 13.48 -11.90
CA SER A 111 0.58 12.20 -11.75
C SER A 111 0.57 11.70 -10.30
N LEU A 112 0.71 12.61 -9.34
CA LEU A 112 0.71 12.29 -7.92
C LEU A 112 -0.70 11.89 -7.43
N LEU A 113 -1.74 12.56 -7.93
CA LEU A 113 -3.13 12.19 -7.66
C LEU A 113 -3.48 10.78 -8.18
N ILE A 114 -2.96 10.40 -9.36
CA ILE A 114 -3.16 9.05 -9.90
C ILE A 114 -2.45 8.02 -9.02
N ALA A 115 -1.22 8.29 -8.60
CA ALA A 115 -0.47 7.39 -7.71
C ALA A 115 -1.23 7.17 -6.37
N ASP A 116 -1.69 8.25 -5.73
CA ASP A 116 -2.46 8.17 -4.49
C ASP A 116 -3.76 7.39 -4.69
N ALA A 117 -4.51 7.63 -5.77
CA ALA A 117 -5.74 6.89 -6.07
C ALA A 117 -5.52 5.37 -6.24
N VAL A 118 -4.40 4.99 -6.89
CA VAL A 118 -4.04 3.58 -7.06
C VAL A 118 -3.66 2.94 -5.72
N LEU A 119 -2.92 3.65 -4.86
CA LEU A 119 -2.59 3.19 -3.51
C LEU A 119 -3.84 2.99 -2.65
N PHE A 120 -4.78 3.95 -2.69
CA PHE A 120 -6.07 3.83 -1.99
C PHE A 120 -6.84 2.59 -2.44
N THR A 121 -6.91 2.37 -3.76
CA THR A 121 -7.61 1.23 -4.34
C THR A 121 -6.94 -0.09 -3.93
N GLY A 122 -5.60 -0.13 -3.95
CA GLY A 122 -4.84 -1.29 -3.51
C GLY A 122 -5.09 -1.63 -2.05
N ALA A 123 -5.08 -0.63 -1.16
CA ALA A 123 -5.26 -0.86 0.26
C ALA A 123 -6.70 -1.26 0.64
N ARG A 124 -7.73 -0.70 -0.01
CA ARG A 124 -9.14 -1.04 0.27
C ARG A 124 -9.62 -2.31 -0.40
N PHE A 125 -9.14 -2.62 -1.60
CA PHE A 125 -9.64 -3.72 -2.40
C PHE A 125 -8.66 -4.89 -2.55
N SER A 126 -7.55 -4.89 -1.80
CA SER A 126 -6.52 -5.95 -1.84
C SER A 126 -7.10 -7.38 -1.85
N LYS A 127 -8.19 -7.63 -1.11
CA LYS A 127 -8.84 -8.96 -1.01
C LYS A 127 -9.80 -9.31 -2.16
N VAL A 128 -10.28 -8.32 -2.91
CA VAL A 128 -11.39 -8.46 -3.90
C VAL A 128 -10.90 -8.16 -5.32
N ILE A 129 -9.68 -7.67 -5.48
CA ILE A 129 -9.07 -7.34 -6.77
C ILE A 129 -8.80 -8.63 -7.55
N ARG A 130 -9.36 -8.72 -8.76
CA ARG A 130 -9.00 -9.74 -9.75
C ARG A 130 -7.54 -9.54 -10.19
N GLU A 131 -6.81 -10.62 -10.45
CA GLU A 131 -5.38 -10.57 -10.83
C GLU A 131 -5.07 -9.55 -11.93
N SER A 132 -5.93 -9.45 -12.95
CA SER A 132 -5.77 -8.46 -14.04
C SER A 132 -5.76 -7.01 -13.55
N HIS A 133 -6.60 -6.68 -12.57
CA HIS A 133 -6.67 -5.34 -11.99
C HIS A 133 -5.47 -5.06 -11.06
N CYS A 134 -4.95 -6.09 -10.38
CA CYS A 134 -3.74 -5.97 -9.55
C CYS A 134 -2.53 -5.58 -10.42
N VAL A 135 -2.32 -6.33 -11.51
CA VAL A 135 -1.23 -6.07 -12.47
C VAL A 135 -1.37 -4.69 -13.09
N PHE A 136 -2.56 -4.31 -13.55
CA PHE A 136 -2.82 -2.99 -14.13
C PHE A 136 -2.52 -1.85 -13.13
N ASN A 137 -2.97 -1.99 -11.88
CA ASN A 137 -2.69 -1.02 -10.83
C ASN A 137 -1.19 -0.91 -10.55
N GLY A 138 -0.47 -2.03 -10.52
CA GLY A 138 0.99 -2.03 -10.37
C GLY A 138 1.70 -1.23 -11.48
N PHE A 139 1.32 -1.46 -12.73
CA PHE A 139 1.85 -0.69 -13.87
C PHE A 139 1.50 0.80 -13.77
N LEU A 140 0.27 1.12 -13.43
CA LEU A 140 -0.19 2.51 -13.31
C LEU A 140 0.54 3.26 -12.19
N LEU A 141 0.78 2.60 -11.06
CA LEU A 141 1.54 3.13 -9.94
C LEU A 141 2.99 3.42 -10.36
N GLN A 142 3.66 2.44 -10.96
CA GLN A 142 5.04 2.57 -11.42
C GLN A 142 5.19 3.71 -12.45
N TYR A 143 4.29 3.77 -13.43
CA TYR A 143 4.26 4.82 -14.44
C TYR A 143 4.08 6.20 -13.79
N SER A 144 3.16 6.32 -12.84
CA SER A 144 2.86 7.58 -12.17
C SER A 144 4.07 8.10 -11.40
N PHE A 145 4.78 7.26 -10.65
CA PHE A 145 6.01 7.66 -9.95
C PHE A 145 7.09 8.16 -10.91
N LEU A 146 7.34 7.44 -12.01
CA LEU A 146 8.31 7.86 -13.01
C LEU A 146 7.93 9.21 -13.63
N ALA A 147 6.64 9.41 -13.93
CA ALA A 147 6.13 10.68 -14.43
C ALA A 147 6.34 11.81 -13.40
N THR A 148 6.03 11.58 -12.12
CA THR A 148 6.24 12.54 -11.04
C THR A 148 7.69 13.00 -10.95
N PHE A 149 8.66 12.08 -11.00
CA PHE A 149 10.09 12.40 -11.02
C PHE A 149 10.49 13.15 -12.28
N PHE A 150 10.00 12.73 -13.44
CA PHE A 150 10.28 13.42 -14.70
C PHE A 150 9.81 14.88 -14.66
N TRP A 151 8.58 15.13 -14.23
CA TRP A 151 8.04 16.49 -14.12
C TRP A 151 8.77 17.33 -13.06
N LEU A 152 9.23 16.72 -11.97
CA LEU A 152 10.05 17.40 -10.97
C LEU A 152 11.38 17.87 -11.59
N ASN A 153 12.03 17.05 -12.41
CA ASN A 153 13.24 17.45 -13.13
C ASN A 153 12.98 18.59 -14.13
N VAL A 154 11.86 18.55 -14.87
CA VAL A 154 11.46 19.63 -15.79
C VAL A 154 11.24 20.94 -15.02
N MET A 155 10.55 20.89 -13.88
CA MET A 155 10.32 22.05 -13.01
C MET A 155 11.64 22.63 -12.48
N CYS A 156 12.58 21.79 -12.06
CA CYS A 156 13.91 22.23 -11.63
C CYS A 156 14.67 22.94 -12.75
N PHE A 157 14.61 22.41 -13.97
CA PHE A 157 15.25 23.03 -15.13
C PHE A 157 14.60 24.37 -15.49
N ASP A 158 13.27 24.45 -15.47
CA ASP A 158 12.52 25.68 -15.72
C ASP A 158 12.92 26.79 -14.73
N ILE A 159 12.98 26.47 -13.43
CA ILE A 159 13.45 27.41 -12.40
C ILE A 159 14.90 27.84 -12.63
N TRP A 160 15.79 26.91 -12.97
CA TRP A 160 17.20 27.23 -13.26
C TRP A 160 17.36 28.15 -14.47
N ARG A 161 16.46 28.05 -15.45
CA ARG A 161 16.48 28.90 -16.66
C ARG A 161 15.91 30.29 -16.41
N VAL A 162 15.08 30.46 -15.39
CA VAL A 162 14.47 31.74 -14.98
C VAL A 162 15.41 32.55 -14.09
N ILE A 163 16.31 31.88 -13.36
CA ILE A 163 17.41 32.49 -12.57
C ILE A 163 18.54 32.93 -13.49
#